data_AF-A0A1L9GW73-F1
#
_entry.id   AF-A0A1L9GW73-F1
#
_cell.length_a   1.000
_cell.length_b   1.000
_cell.length_c   1.000
_cell.angle_alpha   90.00
_cell.angle_beta   90.00
_cell.angle_gamma   90.00
#
_symmetry.space_group_name_H-M   'P 1'
#
loop_
_entity.id
_entity.type
_entity.pdbx_description
1 polymer ?
#
loop_
_entity_poly.entity_id
_entity_poly.type
_entity_poly.pdbx_seq_one_letter_code
_entity_poly.pdbx_strand_id
1 'polypeptide(L)'
;MNVKNAVAVASYAASSGMLIKCPYCGSKTISLSDHCVCTWCEALIHKRMSEASNDALSQAVSAIRQNYSSKNYDAAASSCDSAYAASKSAWFLYLKGIVLLSASNNETSLISYDRPGFMEENAVHRAAASKLYADSRLSLYKAVSTAGKVSADSKALDTTFLQFMASFKLKDKTGAKHYLNELSEMGNGLASSYAKMLLFNLNGLYEESLMHAESLLTKKSFSAGALYYASLALFKLRRMPDAKALVTEAIKYIGTPSAIALHDDIMSFGKI
;
A
#
# COMPACT_ATOMS: atom_id res chain seq x y z
N MET A 1 12.09 17.92 -6.46
CA MET A 1 10.72 17.65 -6.94
C MET A 1 9.97 18.89 -7.39
N ASN A 2 9.52 18.86 -8.65
CA ASN A 2 8.60 19.83 -9.24
C ASN A 2 7.13 19.40 -9.06
N VAL A 3 6.44 19.98 -8.06
CA VAL A 3 5.04 19.64 -7.71
C VAL A 3 4.05 19.96 -8.83
N LYS A 4 4.22 21.10 -9.50
CA LYS A 4 3.32 21.49 -10.62
C LYS A 4 3.37 20.45 -11.73
N ASN A 5 4.57 19.97 -12.06
CA ASN A 5 4.74 18.89 -13.03
C ASN A 5 4.11 17.58 -12.56
N ALA A 6 4.29 17.19 -11.29
CA ALA A 6 3.67 15.98 -10.74
C ALA A 6 2.14 16.00 -10.84
N VAL A 7 1.50 17.13 -10.50
CA VAL A 7 0.04 17.29 -10.63
C VAL A 7 -0.39 17.23 -12.10
N ALA A 8 0.36 17.86 -13.01
CA ALA A 8 0.07 17.81 -14.44
C ALA A 8 0.17 16.39 -15.01
N VAL A 9 1.18 15.61 -14.58
CA VAL A 9 1.32 14.20 -14.97
C VAL A 9 0.18 13.35 -14.43
N ALA A 10 -0.27 13.58 -13.19
CA ALA A 10 -1.42 12.87 -12.62
C ALA A 10 -2.71 13.15 -13.40
N SER A 11 -2.96 14.42 -13.74
CA SER A 11 -4.10 14.82 -14.57
C SER A 11 -4.03 14.19 -15.97
N TYR A 12 -2.84 14.15 -16.57
CA TYR A 12 -2.62 13.46 -17.85
C TYR A 12 -2.89 11.96 -17.74
N ALA A 13 -2.41 11.31 -16.67
CA ALA A 13 -2.66 9.90 -16.42
C ALA A 13 -4.16 9.60 -16.30
N ALA A 14 -4.92 10.42 -15.58
CA ALA A 14 -6.38 10.31 -15.49
C ALA A 14 -7.06 10.43 -16.86
N SER A 15 -6.61 11.38 -17.69
CA SER A 15 -7.17 11.58 -19.04
C SER A 15 -6.85 10.47 -20.04
N SER A 16 -5.79 9.68 -19.80
CA SER A 16 -5.39 8.59 -20.70
C SER A 16 -6.40 7.45 -20.77
N GLY A 17 -7.27 7.31 -19.75
CA GLY A 17 -8.25 6.22 -19.64
C GLY A 17 -7.65 4.84 -19.36
N MET A 18 -6.32 4.70 -19.25
CA MET A 18 -5.67 3.42 -19.02
C MET A 18 -5.83 2.98 -17.55
N LEU A 19 -6.75 2.05 -17.33
CA LEU A 19 -7.03 1.44 -16.03
C LEU A 19 -6.65 -0.04 -16.02
N ILE A 20 -5.83 -0.44 -15.05
CA ILE A 20 -5.48 -1.85 -14.82
C ILE A 20 -6.23 -2.33 -13.58
N LYS A 21 -6.99 -3.43 -13.70
CA LYS A 21 -7.63 -4.09 -12.56
C LYS A 21 -6.58 -4.94 -11.84
N CYS A 22 -6.40 -4.71 -10.55
CA CYS A 22 -5.51 -5.52 -9.73
C CYS A 22 -6.07 -6.95 -9.59
N PRO A 23 -5.29 -8.00 -9.91
CA PRO A 23 -5.75 -9.39 -9.80
C PRO A 23 -5.91 -9.84 -8.34
N TYR A 24 -5.31 -9.12 -7.39
CA TYR A 24 -5.29 -9.50 -5.98
C TYR A 24 -6.41 -8.84 -5.15
N CYS A 25 -6.78 -7.59 -5.45
CA CYS A 25 -7.80 -6.87 -4.67
C CYS A 25 -8.97 -6.34 -5.50
N GLY A 26 -8.94 -6.51 -6.82
CA GLY A 26 -9.96 -6.00 -7.73
C GLY A 26 -10.00 -4.48 -7.89
N SER A 27 -9.11 -3.72 -7.22
CA SER A 27 -9.03 -2.27 -7.39
C SER A 27 -8.59 -1.90 -8.80
N LYS A 28 -9.17 -0.83 -9.35
CA LYS A 28 -8.75 -0.26 -10.64
C LYS A 28 -7.70 0.80 -10.36
N THR A 29 -6.55 0.68 -11.00
CA THR A 29 -5.42 1.60 -10.85
C THR A 29 -5.13 2.27 -12.19
N ILE A 30 -5.04 3.60 -12.17
CA ILE A 30 -4.62 4.39 -13.34
C ILE A 30 -3.13 4.10 -13.59
N SER A 31 -2.79 3.86 -14.85
CA SER A 31 -1.42 3.64 -15.29
C SER A 31 -1.14 4.40 -16.58
N LEU A 32 0.13 4.66 -16.85
CA LEU A 32 0.62 5.13 -18.16
C LEU A 32 1.49 4.09 -18.86
N SER A 33 1.62 2.90 -18.29
CA SER A 33 2.37 1.77 -18.85
C SER A 33 1.71 0.45 -18.49
N ASP A 34 2.17 -0.65 -19.09
CA ASP A 34 1.60 -1.98 -18.83
C ASP A 34 1.88 -2.53 -17.43
N HIS A 35 2.72 -1.84 -16.64
CA HIS A 35 3.10 -2.21 -15.27
C HIS A 35 2.83 -1.05 -14.33
N CYS A 36 2.15 -1.30 -13.22
CA CYS A 36 1.96 -0.28 -12.18
C CYS A 36 1.91 -0.89 -10.79
N VAL A 37 1.95 -0.02 -9.78
CA VAL A 37 1.73 -0.42 -8.39
C VAL A 37 0.29 -0.09 -8.02
N CYS A 38 -0.46 -1.07 -7.54
CA CYS A 38 -1.86 -0.90 -7.20
C CYS A 38 -2.06 0.18 -6.12
N THR A 39 -2.99 1.10 -6.33
CA THR A 39 -3.25 2.21 -5.39
C THR A 39 -3.83 1.78 -4.04
N TRP A 40 -4.34 0.54 -3.94
CA TRP A 40 -4.99 0.06 -2.73
C TRP A 40 -4.13 -0.93 -1.95
N CYS A 41 -3.70 -2.02 -2.59
CA CYS A 41 -2.88 -3.03 -1.93
C CYS A 41 -1.37 -2.88 -2.20
N GLU A 42 -0.97 -1.91 -3.00
CA GLU A 42 0.45 -1.69 -3.35
C GLU A 42 1.12 -2.90 -4.03
N ALA A 43 0.33 -3.81 -4.60
CA ALA A 43 0.88 -4.91 -5.38
C ALA A 43 1.44 -4.44 -6.71
N LEU A 44 2.54 -5.04 -7.16
CA LEU A 44 3.02 -4.85 -8.52
C LEU A 44 2.10 -5.60 -9.46
N ILE A 45 1.52 -4.91 -10.43
CA ILE A 45 0.53 -5.48 -11.35
C ILE A 45 0.95 -5.23 -12.79
N HIS A 46 0.76 -6.25 -13.62
CA HIS A 46 0.93 -6.17 -15.06
C HIS A 46 -0.42 -6.37 -15.73
N LYS A 47 -0.71 -5.59 -16.78
CA LYS A 47 -1.89 -5.73 -17.64
C LYS A 47 -2.26 -7.19 -18.00
N ARG A 48 -1.28 -8.02 -18.37
CA ARG A 48 -1.49 -9.44 -18.77
C ARG A 48 -1.95 -10.36 -17.62
N MET A 49 -1.71 -9.98 -16.36
CA MET A 49 -2.15 -10.78 -15.21
C MET A 49 -3.65 -10.62 -14.90
N SER A 50 -4.32 -9.66 -15.54
CA SER A 50 -5.72 -9.32 -15.24
C SER A 50 -6.76 -10.22 -15.93
N GLU A 51 -6.34 -11.18 -16.76
CA GLU A 51 -7.21 -11.85 -17.74
C GLU A 51 -7.49 -13.34 -17.47
N ALA A 52 -6.93 -13.96 -16.43
CA ALA A 52 -7.20 -15.37 -16.11
C ALA A 52 -7.65 -15.54 -14.65
N SER A 53 -8.96 -15.72 -14.43
CA SER A 53 -9.46 -16.12 -13.11
C SER A 53 -10.53 -17.20 -13.24
N ASN A 54 -10.34 -18.30 -12.51
CA ASN A 54 -11.40 -19.21 -12.10
C ASN A 54 -12.47 -18.42 -11.32
N ASP A 55 -13.76 -18.73 -11.53
CA ASP A 55 -14.91 -18.06 -10.91
C ASP A 55 -14.78 -17.92 -9.39
N ALA A 56 -14.29 -18.96 -8.70
CA ALA A 56 -14.09 -18.94 -7.26
C ALA A 56 -13.06 -17.90 -6.80
N LEU A 57 -11.95 -17.75 -7.54
CA LEU A 57 -10.92 -16.74 -7.25
C LEU A 57 -11.46 -15.34 -7.51
N SER A 58 -12.21 -15.15 -8.61
CA SER A 58 -12.81 -13.86 -8.96
C SER A 58 -13.81 -13.38 -7.91
N GLN A 59 -14.65 -14.29 -7.40
CA GLN A 59 -15.59 -14.03 -6.31
C GLN A 59 -14.86 -13.64 -5.02
N ALA A 60 -13.85 -14.42 -4.61
CA ALA A 60 -13.07 -14.13 -3.41
C ALA A 60 -12.36 -12.76 -3.50
N VAL A 61 -11.72 -12.45 -4.63
CA VAL A 61 -11.05 -11.16 -4.88
C VAL A 61 -12.03 -9.98 -4.78
N SER A 62 -13.24 -10.14 -5.34
CA SER A 62 -14.27 -9.10 -5.30
C SER A 62 -14.79 -8.87 -3.88
N ALA A 63 -14.96 -9.95 -3.10
CA ALA A 63 -15.42 -9.90 -1.72
C ALA A 63 -14.43 -9.21 -0.76
N ILE A 64 -13.11 -9.36 -0.97
CA ILE A 64 -12.07 -8.72 -0.13
C ILE A 64 -12.33 -7.21 0.00
N ARG A 65 -12.45 -6.52 -1.13
CA ARG A 65 -12.59 -5.06 -1.13
C ARG A 65 -13.97 -4.62 -0.63
N GLN A 66 -15.04 -5.33 -1.01
CA GLN A 66 -16.40 -5.01 -0.55
C GLN A 66 -16.50 -5.10 0.98
N ASN A 67 -15.98 -6.19 1.57
CA ASN A 67 -15.97 -6.38 3.00
C ASN A 67 -15.08 -5.34 3.71
N TYR A 68 -13.90 -5.06 3.16
CA TYR A 68 -13.00 -4.03 3.69
C TYR A 68 -13.65 -2.64 3.71
N SER A 69 -14.27 -2.22 2.60
CA SER A 69 -14.96 -0.93 2.50
C SER A 69 -16.15 -0.82 3.46
N SER A 70 -16.77 -1.95 3.81
CA SER A 70 -17.85 -2.01 4.80
C SER A 70 -17.36 -2.15 6.24
N LYS A 71 -16.03 -2.02 6.47
CA LYS A 71 -15.36 -2.26 7.76
C LYS A 71 -15.59 -3.65 8.37
N ASN A 72 -16.03 -4.63 7.56
CA ASN A 72 -16.15 -6.03 7.96
C ASN A 72 -14.80 -6.73 7.74
N TYR A 73 -13.84 -6.44 8.62
CA TYR A 73 -12.47 -6.89 8.46
C TYR A 73 -12.31 -8.41 8.59
N ASP A 74 -13.13 -9.06 9.41
CA ASP A 74 -13.11 -10.52 9.57
C ASP A 74 -13.52 -11.21 8.27
N ALA A 75 -14.63 -10.78 7.65
CA ALA A 75 -15.06 -11.32 6.36
C ALA A 75 -14.06 -11.00 5.24
N ALA A 76 -13.42 -9.83 5.28
CA ALA A 76 -12.36 -9.49 4.34
C ALA A 76 -11.13 -10.41 4.51
N ALA A 77 -10.72 -10.72 5.74
CA ALA A 77 -9.63 -11.63 6.04
C ALA A 77 -9.96 -13.08 5.60
N SER A 78 -11.19 -13.55 5.83
CA SER A 78 -11.66 -14.85 5.33
C SER A 78 -11.67 -14.91 3.80
N SER A 79 -12.04 -13.82 3.13
CA SER A 79 -12.01 -13.74 1.66
C SER A 79 -10.56 -13.85 1.13
N CYS A 80 -9.57 -13.30 1.84
CA CYS A 80 -8.16 -13.51 1.53
C CYS A 80 -7.75 -14.99 1.71
N ASP A 81 -8.22 -15.67 2.75
CA ASP A 81 -7.94 -17.10 2.95
C ASP A 81 -8.53 -17.95 1.82
N SER A 82 -9.76 -17.67 1.38
CA SER A 82 -10.38 -18.34 0.23
C SER A 82 -9.60 -18.11 -1.07
N ALA A 83 -9.17 -16.87 -1.34
CA ALA A 83 -8.37 -16.54 -2.51
C ALA A 83 -6.98 -17.20 -2.48
N TYR A 84 -6.36 -17.28 -1.30
CA TYR A 84 -5.12 -18.03 -1.10
C TYR A 84 -5.34 -19.53 -1.32
N ALA A 85 -6.44 -20.11 -0.82
CA ALA A 85 -6.73 -21.52 -1.00
C ALA A 85 -6.85 -21.89 -2.49
N ALA A 86 -7.47 -21.02 -3.29
CA ALA A 86 -7.69 -21.22 -4.73
C ALA A 86 -6.45 -20.99 -5.60
N SER A 87 -5.57 -20.04 -5.25
CA SER A 87 -4.44 -19.63 -6.11
C SER A 87 -3.06 -20.01 -5.58
N LYS A 88 -2.94 -20.24 -4.27
CA LYS A 88 -1.68 -20.37 -3.51
C LYS A 88 -0.74 -19.15 -3.64
N SER A 89 -1.23 -18.01 -4.14
CA SER A 89 -0.41 -16.81 -4.29
C SER A 89 -0.13 -16.16 -2.93
N ALA A 90 1.14 -15.92 -2.64
CA ALA A 90 1.58 -15.28 -1.40
C ALA A 90 1.06 -13.83 -1.25
N TRP A 91 0.62 -13.19 -2.34
CA TRP A 91 -0.04 -11.88 -2.30
C TRP A 91 -1.32 -11.87 -1.46
N PHE A 92 -2.07 -12.98 -1.41
CA PHE A 92 -3.28 -13.06 -0.58
C PHE A 92 -2.96 -13.17 0.92
N LEU A 93 -1.82 -13.76 1.28
CA LEU A 93 -1.31 -13.75 2.66
C LEU A 93 -0.87 -12.34 3.06
N TYR A 94 -0.20 -11.63 2.16
CA TYR A 94 0.16 -10.23 2.37
C TYR A 94 -1.08 -9.35 2.54
N LEU A 95 -2.07 -9.48 1.64
CA LEU A 95 -3.33 -8.76 1.72
C LEU A 95 -4.07 -9.01 3.03
N LYS A 96 -4.14 -10.25 3.49
CA LYS A 96 -4.67 -10.58 4.82
C LYS A 96 -3.95 -9.81 5.93
N GLY A 97 -2.62 -9.73 5.86
CA GLY A 97 -1.82 -8.91 6.77
C GLY A 97 -2.22 -7.43 6.76
N ILE A 98 -2.44 -6.83 5.59
CA ILE A 98 -2.88 -5.43 5.45
C ILE A 98 -4.29 -5.21 5.99
N VAL A 99 -5.22 -6.14 5.73
CA VAL A 99 -6.59 -6.10 6.26
C VAL A 99 -6.58 -6.14 7.78
N LEU A 100 -5.86 -7.08 8.38
CA LEU A 100 -5.75 -7.23 9.84
C LEU A 100 -5.04 -6.03 10.50
N LEU A 101 -4.04 -5.45 9.82
CA LEU A 101 -3.41 -4.21 10.29
C LEU A 101 -4.40 -3.05 10.31
N SER A 102 -5.24 -2.96 9.28
CA SER A 102 -6.29 -1.94 9.20
C SER A 102 -7.34 -2.14 10.30
N ALA A 103 -7.72 -3.40 10.58
CA ALA A 103 -8.62 -3.75 11.68
C ALA A 103 -8.06 -3.34 13.05
N SER A 104 -6.78 -3.62 13.30
CA SER A 104 -6.07 -3.20 14.50
C SER A 104 -6.05 -1.67 14.67
N ASN A 105 -5.79 -0.94 13.59
CA ASN A 105 -5.85 0.53 13.60
C ASN A 105 -7.28 1.04 13.86
N ASN A 106 -8.31 0.38 13.30
CA ASN A 106 -9.70 0.71 13.58
C ASN A 106 -10.05 0.51 15.06
N GLU A 107 -9.68 -0.63 15.66
CA GLU A 107 -9.83 -0.85 17.11
C GLU A 107 -9.12 0.23 17.95
N THR A 108 -7.90 0.60 17.56
CA THR A 108 -7.15 1.65 18.25
C THR A 108 -7.86 3.01 18.16
N SER A 109 -8.52 3.31 17.03
CA SER A 109 -9.26 4.57 16.85
C SER A 109 -10.55 4.67 17.66
N LEU A 110 -11.05 3.55 18.21
CA LEU A 110 -12.22 3.52 19.10
C LEU A 110 -11.87 3.86 20.56
N ILE A 111 -10.58 3.92 20.91
CA ILE A 111 -10.11 4.29 22.24
C ILE A 111 -10.38 5.79 22.46
N SER A 112 -11.16 6.12 23.48
CA SER A 112 -11.53 7.49 23.82
C SER A 112 -11.14 7.82 25.25
N TYR A 113 -10.47 8.95 25.47
CA TYR A 113 -10.16 9.47 26.81
C TYR A 113 -11.01 10.68 27.21
N ASP A 114 -11.89 11.14 26.31
CA ASP A 114 -12.68 12.35 26.51
C ASP A 114 -13.96 12.11 27.34
N ARG A 115 -14.22 10.87 27.77
CA ARG A 115 -15.39 10.53 28.58
C ARG A 115 -15.01 10.45 30.06
N PRO A 116 -15.82 11.02 30.98
CA PRO A 116 -15.59 10.90 32.40
C PRO A 116 -15.85 9.46 32.88
N GLY A 117 -15.01 8.97 33.81
CA GLY A 117 -15.16 7.65 34.44
C GLY A 117 -14.05 6.65 34.08
N PHE A 118 -14.18 5.41 34.57
CA PHE A 118 -13.29 4.31 34.22
C PHE A 118 -13.72 3.72 32.86
N MET A 119 -12.78 3.63 31.93
CA MET A 119 -13.05 3.30 30.53
C MET A 119 -12.70 1.84 30.24
N GLU A 120 -13.52 0.91 30.72
CA GLU A 120 -13.30 -0.54 30.55
C GLU A 120 -13.23 -0.93 29.07
N GLU A 121 -14.01 -0.26 28.22
CA GLU A 121 -14.03 -0.49 26.78
C GLU A 121 -12.67 -0.21 26.14
N ASN A 122 -11.91 0.75 26.67
CA ASN A 122 -10.55 1.02 26.19
C ASN A 122 -9.62 -0.18 26.42
N ALA A 123 -9.81 -0.95 27.50
CA ALA A 123 -9.02 -2.16 27.72
C ALA A 123 -9.38 -3.25 26.70
N VAL A 124 -10.67 -3.41 26.40
CA VAL A 124 -11.17 -4.36 25.39
C VAL A 124 -10.62 -4.02 24.00
N HIS A 125 -10.73 -2.76 23.57
CA HIS A 125 -10.22 -2.30 22.26
C HIS A 125 -8.70 -2.46 22.16
N ARG A 126 -7.94 -2.16 23.22
CA ARG A 126 -6.48 -2.39 23.23
C ARG A 126 -6.12 -3.87 23.07
N ALA A 127 -6.82 -4.76 23.76
CA ALA A 127 -6.59 -6.19 23.67
C ALA A 127 -6.90 -6.72 22.26
N ALA A 128 -8.04 -6.31 21.69
CA ALA A 128 -8.43 -6.64 20.32
C ALA A 128 -7.43 -6.12 19.28
N ALA A 129 -7.04 -4.84 19.38
CA ALA A 129 -6.04 -4.23 18.51
C ALA A 129 -4.70 -4.96 18.55
N SER A 130 -4.23 -5.36 19.74
CA SER A 130 -2.98 -6.07 19.93
C SER A 130 -2.99 -7.46 19.31
N LYS A 131 -4.09 -8.20 19.47
CA LYS A 131 -4.29 -9.51 18.84
C LYS A 131 -4.28 -9.40 17.31
N LEU A 132 -5.08 -8.49 16.75
CA LEU A 132 -5.15 -8.26 15.30
C LEU A 132 -3.79 -7.84 14.71
N TYR A 133 -3.02 -7.04 15.46
CA TYR A 133 -1.66 -6.67 15.06
C TYR A 133 -0.71 -7.87 15.03
N ALA A 134 -0.79 -8.78 16.01
CA ALA A 134 0.00 -10.01 16.01
C ALA A 134 -0.38 -10.93 14.83
N ASP A 135 -1.68 -11.12 14.57
CA ASP A 135 -2.18 -11.93 13.45
C ASP A 135 -1.80 -11.34 12.08
N SER A 136 -1.78 -10.01 11.98
CA SER A 136 -1.27 -9.27 10.82
C SER A 136 0.21 -9.60 10.57
N ARG A 137 1.06 -9.49 11.60
CA ARG A 137 2.49 -9.82 11.49
C ARG A 137 2.70 -11.28 11.08
N LEU A 138 1.97 -12.22 11.69
CA LEU A 138 2.04 -13.63 11.32
C LEU A 138 1.71 -13.85 9.84
N SER A 139 0.66 -13.19 9.34
CA SER A 139 0.26 -13.28 7.93
C SER A 139 1.33 -12.72 6.99
N LEU A 140 1.96 -11.60 7.35
CA LEU A 140 3.06 -11.01 6.59
C LEU A 140 4.32 -11.90 6.58
N TYR A 141 4.71 -12.50 7.71
CA TYR A 141 5.81 -13.47 7.74
C TYR A 141 5.52 -14.71 6.89
N LYS A 142 4.28 -15.22 6.92
CA LYS A 142 3.84 -16.30 6.04
C LYS A 142 3.93 -15.91 4.57
N ALA A 143 3.60 -14.68 4.21
CA ALA A 143 3.76 -14.16 2.85
C ALA A 143 5.23 -14.18 2.40
N VAL A 144 6.15 -13.64 3.22
CA VAL A 144 7.60 -13.65 2.95
C VAL A 144 8.12 -15.08 2.79
N SER A 145 7.77 -15.97 3.72
CA SER A 145 8.20 -17.38 3.70
C SER A 145 7.67 -18.12 2.47
N THR A 146 6.39 -17.93 2.13
CA THR A 146 5.77 -18.59 0.97
C THR A 146 6.38 -18.09 -0.34
N ALA A 147 6.61 -16.78 -0.45
CA ALA A 147 7.30 -16.17 -1.58
C ALA A 147 8.75 -16.68 -1.73
N GLY A 148 9.44 -16.91 -0.61
CA GLY A 148 10.83 -17.39 -0.58
C GLY A 148 11.01 -18.87 -0.93
N LYS A 149 9.92 -19.66 -1.03
CA LYS A 149 9.98 -21.06 -1.47
C LYS A 149 10.12 -21.21 -2.99
N VAL A 150 9.96 -20.13 -3.74
CA VAL A 150 10.24 -20.08 -5.18
C VAL A 150 11.76 -20.21 -5.37
N SER A 151 12.22 -21.06 -6.29
CA SER A 151 13.67 -21.30 -6.46
C SER A 151 14.40 -20.01 -6.84
N ALA A 152 15.69 -19.89 -6.46
CA ALA A 152 16.49 -18.71 -6.76
C ALA A 152 16.54 -18.40 -8.27
N ASP A 153 16.63 -19.43 -9.12
CA ASP A 153 16.63 -19.31 -10.57
C ASP A 153 15.27 -18.89 -11.17
N SER A 154 14.17 -19.05 -10.41
CA SER A 154 12.82 -18.69 -10.82
C SER A 154 12.26 -17.47 -10.09
N LYS A 155 13.10 -16.73 -9.35
CA LYS A 155 12.68 -15.59 -8.56
C LYS A 155 12.16 -14.48 -9.47
N ALA A 156 10.83 -14.35 -9.54
CA ALA A 156 10.17 -13.35 -10.34
C ALA A 156 10.20 -11.98 -9.64
N LEU A 157 10.26 -10.90 -10.42
CA LEU A 157 10.19 -9.52 -9.94
C LEU A 157 9.04 -9.29 -8.95
N ASP A 158 7.86 -9.83 -9.25
CA ASP A 158 6.67 -9.70 -8.41
C ASP A 158 6.85 -10.36 -7.03
N THR A 159 7.49 -11.53 -6.99
CA THR A 159 7.81 -12.25 -5.75
C THR A 159 8.80 -11.47 -4.89
N THR A 160 9.88 -10.96 -5.47
CA THR A 160 10.85 -10.13 -4.73
C THR A 160 10.21 -8.84 -4.24
N PHE A 161 9.35 -8.22 -5.04
CA PHE A 161 8.64 -7.00 -4.66
C PHE A 161 7.65 -7.25 -3.52
N LEU A 162 6.92 -8.37 -3.54
CA LEU A 162 6.09 -8.82 -2.43
C LEU A 162 6.89 -8.99 -1.13
N GLN A 163 8.05 -9.65 -1.21
CA GLN A 163 8.92 -9.84 -0.05
C GLN A 163 9.39 -8.50 0.53
N PHE A 164 9.81 -7.58 -0.34
CA PHE A 164 10.12 -6.20 0.05
C PHE A 164 8.93 -5.54 0.77
N MET A 165 7.74 -5.56 0.16
CA MET A 165 6.54 -4.90 0.71
C MET A 165 6.14 -5.50 2.06
N ALA A 166 6.21 -6.82 2.22
CA ALA A 166 5.90 -7.48 3.48
C ALA A 166 6.92 -7.14 4.58
N SER A 167 8.24 -7.18 4.28
CA SER A 167 9.29 -6.76 5.23
C SER A 167 9.15 -5.28 5.61
N PHE A 168 8.81 -4.42 4.64
CA PHE A 168 8.54 -3.01 4.89
C PHE A 168 7.38 -2.81 5.88
N LYS A 169 6.25 -3.49 5.68
CA LYS A 169 5.08 -3.41 6.58
C LYS A 169 5.36 -4.01 7.96
N LEU A 170 6.22 -5.03 8.04
CA LEU A 170 6.72 -5.60 9.29
C LEU A 170 7.68 -4.68 10.05
N LYS A 171 8.13 -3.57 9.43
CA LYS A 171 9.23 -2.71 9.89
C LYS A 171 10.56 -3.47 10.03
N ASP A 172 10.71 -4.58 9.31
CA ASP A 172 11.97 -5.32 9.20
C ASP A 172 12.88 -4.61 8.20
N LYS A 173 13.68 -3.67 8.72
CA LYS A 173 14.60 -2.85 7.91
C LYS A 173 15.66 -3.70 7.20
N THR A 174 16.13 -4.77 7.83
CA THR A 174 17.16 -5.65 7.28
C THR A 174 16.62 -6.41 6.08
N GLY A 175 15.46 -7.06 6.24
CA GLY A 175 14.78 -7.75 5.13
C GLY A 175 14.40 -6.79 4.00
N ALA A 176 13.82 -5.63 4.33
CA ALA A 176 13.45 -4.64 3.32
C ALA A 176 14.66 -4.13 2.52
N LYS A 177 15.81 -3.90 3.18
CA LYS A 177 17.05 -3.51 2.49
C LYS A 177 17.60 -4.64 1.61
N HIS A 178 17.58 -5.88 2.09
CA HIS A 178 18.01 -7.04 1.33
C HIS A 178 17.21 -7.19 0.03
N TYR A 179 15.88 -7.21 0.11
CA TYR A 179 15.04 -7.34 -1.09
C TYR A 179 15.10 -6.11 -2.01
N LEU A 180 15.35 -4.92 -1.48
CA LEU A 180 15.58 -3.74 -2.31
C LEU A 180 16.86 -3.86 -3.17
N ASN A 181 17.93 -4.46 -2.63
CA ASN A 181 19.15 -4.70 -3.39
C ASN A 181 18.88 -5.68 -4.53
N GLU A 182 18.20 -6.79 -4.26
CA GLU A 182 17.81 -7.75 -5.31
C GLU A 182 16.91 -7.11 -6.38
N LEU A 183 15.91 -6.30 -5.98
CA LEU A 183 15.08 -5.56 -6.94
C LEU A 183 15.89 -4.62 -7.84
N SER A 184 16.98 -4.05 -7.31
CA SER A 184 17.85 -3.16 -8.06
C SER A 184 18.70 -3.93 -9.08
N GLU A 185 19.16 -5.14 -8.73
CA GLU A 185 19.90 -6.04 -9.62
C GLU A 185 19.03 -6.57 -10.77
N MET A 186 17.72 -6.75 -10.53
CA MET A 186 16.75 -7.16 -11.55
C MET A 186 16.46 -6.08 -12.61
N GLY A 187 16.95 -4.84 -12.45
CA GLY A 187 16.85 -3.78 -13.45
C GLY A 187 15.46 -3.16 -13.66
N ASN A 188 14.47 -3.45 -12.80
CA ASN A 188 13.15 -2.85 -12.93
C ASN A 188 13.07 -1.48 -12.23
N GLY A 189 13.06 -0.41 -13.03
CA GLY A 189 13.06 0.97 -12.52
C GLY A 189 11.83 1.36 -11.71
N LEU A 190 10.65 0.82 -12.03
CA LEU A 190 9.40 1.12 -11.30
C LEU A 190 9.43 0.52 -9.89
N ALA A 191 9.65 -0.79 -9.79
CA ALA A 191 9.64 -1.52 -8.52
C ALA A 191 10.76 -1.02 -7.59
N SER A 192 11.98 -0.84 -8.13
CA SER A 192 13.11 -0.34 -7.34
C SER A 192 12.92 1.10 -6.88
N SER A 193 12.42 2.00 -7.73
CA SER A 193 12.15 3.40 -7.32
C SER A 193 11.03 3.48 -6.28
N TYR A 194 9.97 2.68 -6.43
CA TYR A 194 8.88 2.63 -5.45
C TYR A 194 9.39 2.11 -4.10
N ALA A 195 10.18 1.04 -4.11
CA ALA A 195 10.80 0.49 -2.91
C ALA A 195 11.77 1.47 -2.21
N LYS A 196 12.61 2.19 -2.98
CA LYS A 196 13.51 3.22 -2.43
C LYS A 196 12.73 4.37 -1.77
N MET A 197 11.70 4.87 -2.46
CA MET A 197 10.82 5.91 -1.92
C MET A 197 10.21 5.49 -0.57
N LEU A 198 9.69 4.28 -0.48
CA LEU A 198 9.13 3.76 0.77
C LEU A 198 10.18 3.66 1.89
N LEU A 199 11.32 3.05 1.61
CA LEU A 199 12.36 2.83 2.61
C LEU A 199 12.96 4.14 3.12
N PHE A 200 13.14 5.13 2.26
CA PHE A 200 13.64 6.44 2.64
C PHE A 200 12.62 7.24 3.46
N ASN A 201 11.34 7.20 3.10
CA ASN A 201 10.27 7.73 3.97
C ASN A 201 10.32 7.10 5.38
N LEU A 202 10.46 5.77 5.47
CA LEU A 202 10.53 5.07 6.76
C LEU A 202 11.77 5.44 7.59
N ASN A 203 12.87 5.81 6.94
CA ASN A 203 14.11 6.21 7.60
C ASN A 203 14.23 7.73 7.84
N GLY A 204 13.22 8.51 7.46
CA GLY A 204 13.25 9.97 7.59
C GLY A 204 14.15 10.69 6.57
N LEU A 205 14.60 9.99 5.54
CA LEU A 205 15.40 10.52 4.43
C LEU A 205 14.47 11.11 3.36
N TYR A 206 13.77 12.19 3.73
CA TYR A 206 12.63 12.67 2.95
C TYR A 206 13.03 13.28 1.59
N GLU A 207 14.18 13.93 1.48
CA GLU A 207 14.63 14.51 0.20
C GLU A 207 14.99 13.41 -0.81
N GLU A 208 15.69 12.35 -0.38
CA GLU A 208 15.99 11.19 -1.21
C GLU A 208 14.71 10.44 -1.59
N SER A 209 13.75 10.36 -0.67
CA SER A 209 12.43 9.84 -1.00
C SER A 209 11.73 10.67 -2.09
N LEU A 210 11.85 11.99 -2.05
CA LEU A 210 11.24 12.87 -3.07
C LEU A 210 11.90 12.70 -4.44
N MET A 211 13.21 12.44 -4.49
CA MET A 211 13.91 12.13 -5.74
C MET A 211 13.34 10.88 -6.41
N HIS A 212 13.08 9.82 -5.63
CA HIS A 212 12.47 8.60 -6.15
C HIS A 212 10.98 8.73 -6.44
N ALA A 213 10.25 9.57 -5.68
CA ALA A 213 8.87 9.88 -6.04
C ALA A 213 8.81 10.65 -7.38
N GLU A 214 9.73 11.58 -7.63
CA GLU A 214 9.81 12.32 -8.90
C GLU A 214 10.06 11.40 -10.10
N SER A 215 10.89 10.36 -9.96
CA SER A 215 11.10 9.36 -11.01
C SER A 215 9.86 8.48 -11.27
N LEU A 216 8.90 8.45 -10.34
CA LEU A 216 7.62 7.74 -10.43
C LEU A 216 6.45 8.66 -10.83
N LEU A 217 6.71 9.95 -11.05
CA LEU A 217 5.70 10.94 -11.40
C LEU A 217 6.00 11.54 -12.76
N THR A 218 6.38 10.67 -13.71
CA THR A 218 6.64 11.00 -15.11
C THR A 218 5.64 10.32 -16.03
N LYS A 219 5.55 10.78 -17.29
CA LYS A 219 4.69 10.16 -18.31
C LYS A 219 5.05 8.70 -18.64
N LYS A 220 6.22 8.20 -18.23
CA LYS A 220 6.69 6.82 -18.51
C LYS A 220 6.50 5.86 -17.33
N SER A 221 6.37 6.37 -16.11
CA SER A 221 6.54 5.58 -14.87
C SER A 221 5.55 5.98 -13.77
N PHE A 222 4.41 6.55 -14.16
CA PHE A 222 3.43 7.10 -13.22
C PHE A 222 2.95 6.07 -12.19
N SER A 223 3.06 6.44 -10.91
CA SER A 223 2.44 5.75 -9.79
C SER A 223 1.66 6.74 -8.94
N ALA A 224 0.34 6.53 -8.83
CA ALA A 224 -0.48 7.35 -7.95
C ALA A 224 -0.05 7.22 -6.48
N GLY A 225 0.45 6.06 -6.05
CA GLY A 225 1.03 5.86 -4.71
C GLY A 225 2.19 6.82 -4.42
N ALA A 226 2.98 7.20 -5.44
CA ALA A 226 4.06 8.16 -5.27
C ALA A 226 3.57 9.56 -4.90
N LEU A 227 2.35 9.97 -5.31
CA LEU A 227 1.76 11.24 -4.88
C LEU A 227 1.55 11.28 -3.36
N TYR A 228 1.01 10.19 -2.80
CA TYR A 228 0.79 10.05 -1.35
C TYR A 228 2.11 10.13 -0.58
N TYR A 229 3.09 9.30 -0.94
CA TYR A 229 4.38 9.26 -0.23
C TYR A 229 5.22 10.54 -0.43
N ALA A 230 5.11 11.20 -1.58
CA ALA A 230 5.71 12.52 -1.79
C ALA A 230 5.04 13.59 -0.92
N SER A 231 3.71 13.58 -0.80
CA SER A 231 2.98 14.51 0.06
C SER A 231 3.37 14.35 1.53
N LEU A 232 3.55 13.11 2.00
CA LEU A 232 4.05 12.80 3.34
C LEU A 232 5.46 13.36 3.56
N ALA A 233 6.38 13.10 2.63
CA ALA A 233 7.76 13.60 2.72
C ALA A 233 7.81 15.13 2.75
N LEU A 234 7.05 15.81 1.89
CA LEU A 234 6.94 17.28 1.88
C LEU A 234 6.37 17.83 3.18
N PHE A 235 5.34 17.18 3.74
CA PHE A 235 4.76 17.57 5.02
C PHE A 235 5.78 17.46 6.16
N LYS A 236 6.57 16.37 6.19
CA LYS A 236 7.65 16.18 7.17
C LYS A 236 8.78 17.19 7.01
N LEU A 237 9.06 17.63 5.78
CA LEU A 237 10.00 18.72 5.46
C LEU A 237 9.41 20.12 5.66
N ARG A 238 8.16 20.25 6.17
CA ARG A 238 7.45 21.53 6.36
C ARG A 238 7.24 22.35 5.08
N ARG A 239 7.26 21.71 3.92
CA ARG A 239 6.96 22.34 2.61
C ARG A 239 5.45 22.32 2.36
N MET A 240 4.72 23.07 3.18
CA MET A 240 3.25 22.94 3.31
C MET A 240 2.44 23.22 2.03
N PRO A 241 2.74 24.27 1.23
CA PRO A 241 2.00 24.52 -0.01
C PRO A 241 2.09 23.34 -0.99
N ASP A 242 3.31 22.80 -1.13
CA ASP A 242 3.63 21.64 -1.95
C ASP A 242 2.92 20.39 -1.44
N ALA A 243 2.96 20.15 -0.12
CA ALA A 243 2.31 19.01 0.52
C ALA A 243 0.78 19.02 0.32
N LYS A 244 0.15 20.19 0.52
CA LYS A 244 -1.29 20.40 0.30
C LYS A 244 -1.69 20.12 -1.14
N ALA A 245 -0.93 20.63 -2.11
CA ALA A 245 -1.20 20.41 -3.52
C ALA A 245 -1.15 18.91 -3.89
N LEU A 246 -0.11 18.19 -3.44
CA LEU A 246 0.02 16.77 -3.77
C LEU A 246 -0.98 15.88 -3.03
N VAL A 247 -1.26 16.14 -1.75
CA VAL A 247 -2.22 15.28 -1.02
C VAL A 247 -3.63 15.44 -1.57
N THR A 248 -4.01 16.66 -1.97
CA THR A 248 -5.29 16.94 -2.64
C THR A 248 -5.41 16.18 -3.96
N GLU A 249 -4.31 16.09 -4.71
CA GLU A 249 -4.28 15.30 -5.94
C GLU A 249 -4.29 13.79 -5.66
N ALA A 250 -3.56 13.33 -4.63
CA ALA A 250 -3.45 11.92 -4.28
C ALA A 250 -4.81 11.28 -3.90
N ILE A 251 -5.62 11.98 -3.10
CA ILE A 251 -6.91 11.46 -2.63
C ILE A 251 -7.95 11.24 -3.74
N LYS A 252 -7.76 11.84 -4.92
CA LYS A 252 -8.59 11.56 -6.11
C LYS A 252 -8.42 10.13 -6.61
N TYR A 253 -7.28 9.52 -6.31
CA TYR A 253 -6.88 8.20 -6.83
C TYR A 253 -6.72 7.14 -5.74
N ILE A 254 -6.49 7.58 -4.49
CA ILE A 254 -6.23 6.71 -3.35
C ILE A 254 -7.29 6.97 -2.27
N GLY A 255 -8.24 6.04 -2.15
CA GLY A 255 -9.30 6.09 -1.14
C GLY A 255 -9.01 5.27 0.12
N THR A 256 -7.73 5.12 0.51
CA THR A 256 -7.38 4.40 1.73
C THR A 256 -7.57 5.30 2.95
N PRO A 257 -7.95 4.75 4.14
CA PRO A 257 -8.08 5.55 5.35
C PRO A 257 -6.81 6.34 5.70
N SER A 258 -5.62 5.79 5.44
CA SER A 258 -4.35 6.48 5.67
C SER A 258 -4.12 7.68 4.76
N ALA A 259 -4.55 7.61 3.49
CA ALA A 259 -4.46 8.75 2.58
C ALA A 259 -5.40 9.89 2.99
N ILE A 260 -6.62 9.54 3.43
CA ILE A 260 -7.60 10.50 3.93
C ILE A 260 -7.11 11.15 5.24
N ALA A 261 -6.61 10.36 6.19
CA ALA A 261 -6.06 10.89 7.44
C ALA A 261 -4.87 11.84 7.19
N LEU A 262 -3.95 11.48 6.28
CA LEU A 262 -2.84 12.38 5.91
C LEU A 262 -3.34 13.68 5.28
N HIS A 263 -4.37 13.61 4.42
CA HIS A 263 -5.01 14.80 3.86
C HIS A 263 -5.54 15.71 4.97
N ASP A 264 -6.30 15.16 5.91
CA ASP A 264 -6.94 15.93 6.98
C ASP A 264 -5.88 16.56 7.91
N ASP A 265 -4.82 15.82 8.25
CA ASP A 265 -3.67 16.32 9.01
C ASP A 265 -2.99 17.49 8.30
N ILE A 266 -2.72 17.37 6.99
CA ILE A 266 -2.05 18.42 6.21
C ILE A 266 -2.95 19.66 6.05
N MET A 267 -4.26 19.46 5.88
CA MET A 267 -5.23 20.54 5.63
C MET A 267 -5.61 21.31 6.91
N SER A 268 -5.57 20.65 8.06
CA SER A 268 -5.76 21.26 9.38
C SER A 268 -4.49 21.90 9.94
N PHE A 269 -3.31 21.53 9.43
CA PHE A 269 -2.05 22.05 9.95
C PHE A 269 -1.98 23.59 9.93
N GLY A 270 -1.77 24.18 11.12
CA GLY A 270 -1.66 25.62 11.32
C GLY A 270 -2.98 26.36 11.51
N LYS A 271 -4.11 25.65 11.54
CA LYS A 271 -5.40 26.20 11.98
C LYS A 271 -5.53 25.95 13.50
N ILE A 272 -5.26 26.98 14.30
CA ILE A 272 -5.59 27.03 15.73
C ILE A 272 -6.72 28.03 15.87
#